data_AF-A0A960Z9L3-F1
#
_entry.id   AF-A0A960Z9L3-F1
#
_cell.length_a   1.000
_cell.length_b   1.000
_cell.length_c   1.000
_cell.angle_alpha   90.00
_cell.angle_beta   90.00
_cell.angle_gamma   90.00
#
_symmetry.space_group_name_H-M   'P 1'
#
loop_
_entity.id
_entity.type
_entity.pdbx_description
1 polymer ?
#
loop_
_entity_poly.entity_id
_entity_poly.type
_entity_poly.pdbx_seq_one_letter_code
_entity_poly.pdbx_strand_id
1 'polypeptide(L)'
;MAKDKKWIDCPLCGTKGSMVFHKDISRTYKSKNIKPFEVAGLKGYFCNNCKDGFFTQISMNKIRAEMAYHKAKYLSSTVTLSDLVPSNEIADVLGVSKQRVSIMLKEGLIKYAMNDYGVKLPLKSELERLKKENFR
;
A
#
# COMPACT_ATOMS: atom_id res chain seq x y z
N MET A 1 -19.77 5.45 3.39
CA MET A 1 -18.61 5.73 2.52
C MET A 1 -18.29 7.22 2.60
N ALA A 2 -17.11 7.60 3.09
CA ALA A 2 -16.71 9.01 3.11
C ALA A 2 -16.59 9.52 1.66
N LYS A 3 -17.22 10.67 1.36
CA LYS A 3 -17.11 11.29 0.03
C LYS A 3 -15.69 11.84 -0.13
N ASP A 4 -15.00 11.46 -1.22
CA ASP A 4 -13.71 12.05 -1.57
C ASP A 4 -13.86 13.58 -1.69
N LYS A 5 -12.91 14.32 -1.11
CA LYS A 5 -12.86 15.78 -1.23
C LYS A 5 -12.81 16.16 -2.72
N LYS A 6 -13.67 17.09 -3.12
CA LYS A 6 -13.56 17.73 -4.44
C LYS A 6 -12.47 18.78 -4.39
N TRP A 7 -11.49 18.67 -5.28
CA TRP A 7 -10.41 19.64 -5.43
C TRP A 7 -10.75 20.54 -6.63
N ILE A 8 -10.80 21.85 -6.40
CA ILE A 8 -11.10 22.87 -7.41
C ILE A 8 -9.81 23.64 -7.73
N ASP A 9 -9.15 24.15 -6.70
CA ASP A 9 -7.88 24.86 -6.82
C ASP A 9 -6.69 23.91 -6.59
N CYS A 10 -5.57 24.17 -7.28
CA CYS A 10 -4.37 23.36 -7.12
C CYS A 10 -3.61 23.75 -5.85
N PRO A 11 -3.43 22.84 -4.88
CA PRO A 11 -2.68 23.14 -3.66
C PRO A 11 -1.16 23.17 -3.84
N LEU A 12 -0.66 22.75 -5.01
CA LEU A 12 0.78 22.67 -5.29
C LEU A 12 1.30 23.93 -6.00
N CYS A 13 0.61 24.40 -7.04
CA CYS A 13 1.00 25.60 -7.79
C CYS A 13 0.10 26.82 -7.56
N GLY A 14 -0.97 26.69 -6.77
CA GLY A 14 -1.88 27.79 -6.42
C GLY A 14 -2.86 28.23 -7.53
N THR A 15 -2.82 27.60 -8.71
CA THR A 15 -3.71 27.95 -9.82
C THR A 15 -5.16 27.61 -9.48
N LYS A 16 -6.05 28.61 -9.54
CA LYS A 16 -7.48 28.46 -9.25
C LYS A 16 -8.23 27.70 -10.34
N GLY A 17 -9.24 26.92 -9.96
CA GLY A 17 -10.12 26.19 -10.89
C GLY A 17 -9.39 25.21 -11.82
N SER A 18 -8.18 24.79 -11.46
CA SER A 18 -7.29 24.05 -12.36
C SER A 18 -7.29 22.54 -12.14
N MET A 19 -7.88 22.06 -11.04
CA MET A 19 -7.93 20.65 -10.70
C MET A 19 -9.08 19.96 -11.44
N VAL A 20 -8.75 18.95 -12.24
CA VAL A 20 -9.72 18.17 -13.02
C VAL A 20 -9.73 16.73 -12.54
N PHE A 21 -10.95 16.17 -12.43
CA PHE A 21 -11.12 14.78 -12.07
C PHE A 21 -10.93 13.87 -13.28
N HIS A 22 -9.98 12.96 -13.19
CA HIS A 22 -9.70 11.96 -14.21
C HIS A 22 -10.07 10.57 -13.71
N LYS A 23 -10.56 9.74 -14.64
CA LYS A 23 -10.92 8.32 -14.42
C LYS A 23 -10.08 7.45 -15.35
N ASP A 24 -10.04 6.16 -15.02
CA ASP A 24 -9.43 5.10 -15.84
C ASP A 24 -7.96 5.36 -16.18
N ILE A 25 -7.26 6.01 -15.26
CA ILE A 25 -5.82 6.25 -15.36
C ILE A 25 -5.09 4.93 -15.11
N SER A 26 -4.09 4.66 -15.93
CA SER A 26 -3.10 3.62 -15.65
C SER A 26 -1.75 4.24 -15.31
N ARG A 27 -1.05 3.63 -14.35
CA ARG A 27 0.33 4.00 -13.99
C ARG A 27 1.18 2.77 -13.87
N THR A 28 2.36 2.80 -14.49
CA THR A 28 3.41 1.80 -14.28
C THR A 28 4.24 2.17 -13.06
N TYR A 29 4.38 1.23 -12.13
CA TYR A 29 5.23 1.38 -10.96
C TYR A 29 6.52 0.58 -11.15
N LYS A 30 7.63 1.19 -10.76
CA LYS A 30 8.95 0.57 -10.77
C LYS A 30 9.46 0.51 -9.34
N SER A 31 9.98 -0.65 -8.93
CA SER A 31 10.62 -0.84 -7.63
C SER A 31 11.87 -1.67 -7.82
N LYS A 32 12.88 -1.42 -6.99
CA LYS A 32 14.11 -2.22 -6.97
C LYS A 32 13.74 -3.70 -6.76
N ASN A 33 14.35 -4.58 -7.55
CA ASN A 33 14.17 -6.04 -7.53
C ASN A 33 12.78 -6.58 -7.92
N ILE A 34 11.85 -5.72 -8.36
CA ILE A 34 10.50 -6.13 -8.78
C ILE A 34 10.31 -5.71 -10.22
N LYS A 35 9.84 -6.63 -11.07
CA LYS A 35 9.48 -6.31 -12.45
C LYS A 35 8.45 -5.18 -12.46
N PRO A 36 8.58 -4.18 -13.35
CA PRO A 36 7.58 -3.12 -13.48
C PRO A 36 6.19 -3.73 -13.66
N PHE A 37 5.21 -3.14 -12.99
CA PHE A 37 3.82 -3.58 -13.09
C PHE A 37 2.91 -2.37 -13.25
N GLU A 38 1.80 -2.57 -13.95
CA GLU A 38 0.81 -1.53 -14.22
C GLU A 38 -0.36 -1.66 -13.26
N VAL A 39 -0.80 -0.52 -12.71
CA VAL A 39 -2.06 -0.43 -11.97
C VAL A 39 -3.03 0.42 -12.80
N ALA A 40 -4.05 -0.23 -13.34
CA ALA A 40 -5.08 0.38 -14.17
C ALA A 40 -6.34 0.77 -13.39
N GLY A 41 -7.22 1.55 -14.00
CA GLY A 41 -8.53 1.90 -13.43
C GLY A 41 -8.44 2.87 -12.23
N LEU A 42 -7.41 3.71 -12.21
CA LEU A 42 -7.19 4.70 -11.16
C LEU A 42 -7.99 5.97 -11.42
N LYS A 43 -8.35 6.65 -10.33
CA LYS A 43 -9.12 7.90 -10.33
C LYS A 43 -8.40 8.92 -9.47
N GLY A 44 -8.40 10.18 -9.87
CA GLY A 44 -7.71 11.24 -9.14
C GLY A 44 -8.00 12.63 -9.67
N TYR A 45 -7.56 13.64 -8.94
CA TYR A 45 -7.61 15.03 -9.35
C TYR A 45 -6.21 15.47 -9.78
N PHE A 46 -6.08 16.03 -10.98
CA PHE A 46 -4.82 16.51 -11.53
C PHE A 46 -4.96 17.94 -12.02
N CYS A 47 -3.94 18.75 -11.78
CA CYS A 47 -3.89 20.13 -12.19
C CYS A 47 -3.59 20.23 -13.68
N ASN A 48 -4.42 20.94 -14.44
CA ASN A 48 -4.15 21.18 -15.86
C ASN A 48 -2.96 22.09 -16.12
N ASN A 49 -2.52 22.87 -15.14
CA ASN A 49 -1.36 23.75 -15.23
C ASN A 49 -0.05 22.98 -14.94
N CYS A 50 0.19 22.58 -13.69
CA CYS A 50 1.45 21.92 -13.30
C CYS A 50 1.49 20.39 -13.51
N LYS A 51 0.37 19.77 -13.94
CA LYS A 51 0.22 18.32 -14.18
C LYS A 51 0.35 17.41 -12.95
N ASP A 52 0.67 17.97 -11.78
CA ASP A 52 0.62 17.23 -10.52
C ASP A 52 -0.81 17.01 -10.02
N GLY A 53 -0.96 16.05 -9.10
CA GLY A 53 -2.26 15.73 -8.55
C GLY A 53 -2.23 14.64 -7.49
N PHE A 54 -3.42 14.22 -7.09
CA PHE A 54 -3.62 13.21 -6.06
C PHE A 54 -4.64 12.18 -6.55
N PHE A 55 -4.34 10.91 -6.31
CA PHE A 55 -5.31 9.83 -6.49
C PHE A 55 -6.36 9.88 -5.38
N THR A 56 -7.58 9.42 -5.68
CA THR A 56 -8.62 9.24 -4.66
C THR A 56 -8.20 8.21 -3.61
N GLN A 57 -8.85 8.19 -2.45
CA GLN A 57 -8.50 7.23 -1.40
C GLN A 57 -8.64 5.78 -1.88
N ILE A 58 -9.68 5.49 -2.66
CA ILE A 58 -9.91 4.17 -3.27
C ILE A 58 -8.74 3.79 -4.19
N SER A 59 -8.32 4.71 -5.04
CA SER A 59 -7.21 4.50 -5.99
C SER A 59 -5.88 4.33 -5.25
N MET A 60 -5.62 5.14 -4.21
CA MET A 60 -4.46 5.00 -3.34
C MET A 60 -4.43 3.65 -2.62
N ASN A 61 -5.57 3.19 -2.10
CA ASN A 61 -5.67 1.87 -1.49
C ASN A 61 -5.39 0.75 -2.50
N LYS A 62 -5.89 0.88 -3.73
CA LYS A 62 -5.58 -0.06 -4.82
C LYS A 62 -4.09 -0.07 -5.13
N ILE A 63 -3.47 1.10 -5.33
CA ILE A 63 -2.03 1.24 -5.58
C ILE A 63 -1.21 0.59 -4.46
N ARG A 64 -1.54 0.86 -3.20
CA ARG A 64 -0.87 0.26 -2.04
C ARG A 64 -1.01 -1.26 -2.02
N ALA A 65 -2.20 -1.78 -2.28
CA ALA A 65 -2.45 -3.22 -2.31
C ALA A 65 -1.66 -3.92 -3.42
N GLU A 66 -1.62 -3.35 -4.62
CA GLU A 66 -0.82 -3.90 -5.73
C GLU A 66 0.68 -3.85 -5.43
N MET A 67 1.17 -2.72 -4.90
CA MET A 67 2.57 -2.61 -4.48
C MET A 67 2.94 -3.64 -3.41
N ALA A 68 2.08 -3.82 -2.40
CA ALA A 68 2.30 -4.79 -1.34
C ALA A 68 2.30 -6.23 -1.88
N TYR A 69 1.37 -6.55 -2.77
CA TYR A 69 1.27 -7.85 -3.42
C TYR A 69 2.52 -8.18 -4.24
N HIS A 70 2.96 -7.28 -5.12
CA HIS A 70 4.15 -7.51 -5.94
C HIS A 70 5.43 -7.63 -5.11
N LYS A 71 5.55 -6.86 -4.02
CA LYS A 71 6.63 -7.01 -3.04
C LYS A 71 6.58 -8.37 -2.35
N ALA A 72 5.42 -8.79 -1.89
CA ALA A 72 5.25 -10.07 -1.23
C ALA A 72 5.54 -11.25 -2.16
N LYS A 73 5.13 -11.16 -3.43
CA LYS A 73 5.42 -12.18 -4.45
C LYS A 73 6.92 -12.33 -4.68
N TYR A 74 7.65 -11.23 -4.74
CA TYR A 74 9.11 -11.27 -4.80
C TYR A 74 9.70 -11.89 -3.53
N LEU A 75 9.25 -11.44 -2.34
CA LEU A 75 9.76 -11.95 -1.07
C LEU A 75 9.53 -13.46 -0.91
N SER A 76 8.37 -13.98 -1.33
CA SER A 76 8.07 -15.42 -1.35
C SER A 76 9.10 -16.27 -2.09
N SER A 77 9.81 -15.73 -3.07
CA SER A 77 10.89 -16.45 -3.77
C SER A 77 12.25 -16.39 -3.06
N THR A 78 12.34 -15.63 -1.97
CA THR A 78 13.62 -15.33 -1.29
C THR A 78 13.63 -15.71 0.19
N VAL A 79 12.46 -15.78 0.83
CA VAL A 79 12.34 -16.07 2.27
C VAL A 79 11.82 -17.49 2.49
N THR A 80 12.19 -18.07 3.62
CA THR A 80 11.77 -19.41 4.03
C THR A 80 10.60 -19.36 5.01
N LEU A 81 9.97 -20.50 5.31
CA LEU A 81 8.90 -20.56 6.31
C LEU A 81 9.36 -20.11 7.70
N SER A 82 10.62 -20.34 8.07
CA SER A 82 11.19 -19.88 9.34
C SER A 82 11.33 -18.36 9.45
N ASP A 83 11.25 -17.65 8.33
CA ASP A 83 11.28 -16.18 8.29
C ASP A 83 9.89 -15.55 8.45
N LEU A 84 8.85 -16.37 8.56
CA LEU A 84 7.46 -15.95 8.68
C LEU A 84 6.96 -16.17 10.10
N VAL A 85 6.08 -15.28 10.54
CA VAL A 85 5.41 -15.38 11.84
C VAL A 85 3.90 -15.40 11.63
N PRO A 86 3.13 -16.10 12.47
CA PRO A 86 1.69 -16.04 12.40
C PRO A 86 1.18 -14.66 12.83
N SER A 87 0.10 -14.21 12.19
CA SER A 87 -0.43 -12.84 12.35
C SER A 87 -0.87 -12.48 13.77
N ASN A 88 -1.04 -13.46 14.67
CA ASN A 88 -1.32 -13.21 16.08
C ASN A 88 -0.12 -12.59 16.80
N GLU A 89 1.11 -12.96 16.48
CA GLU A 89 2.29 -12.37 17.14
C GLU A 89 2.37 -10.87 16.89
N ILE A 90 2.06 -10.43 15.66
CA ILE A 90 1.98 -9.00 15.32
C ILE A 90 0.77 -8.34 16.01
N ALA A 91 -0.37 -9.05 16.04
CA ALA A 91 -1.59 -8.57 16.67
C ALA A 91 -1.38 -8.26 18.15
N ASP A 92 -0.69 -9.16 18.86
CA ASP A 92 -0.39 -9.05 20.30
C ASP A 92 0.55 -7.86 20.57
N VAL A 93 1.60 -7.69 19.75
CA VAL A 93 2.53 -6.55 19.89
C VAL A 93 1.83 -5.20 19.65
N LEU A 94 0.92 -5.13 18.68
CA LEU A 94 0.22 -3.90 18.32
C LEU A 94 -1.05 -3.63 19.14
N GLY A 95 -1.52 -4.61 19.95
CA GLY A 95 -2.80 -4.52 20.65
C GLY A 95 -4.01 -4.43 19.72
N VAL A 96 -3.97 -5.09 18.55
CA VAL A 96 -5.05 -5.06 17.55
C VAL A 96 -5.55 -6.47 17.23
N SER A 97 -6.68 -6.59 16.51
CA SER A 97 -7.18 -7.90 16.08
C SER A 97 -6.37 -8.50 14.92
N LYS A 98 -6.40 -9.84 14.78
CA LYS A 98 -5.80 -10.54 13.60
C LYS A 98 -6.39 -10.04 12.27
N GLN A 99 -7.67 -9.66 12.26
CA GLN A 99 -8.32 -9.07 11.09
C GLN A 99 -7.70 -7.72 10.74
N ARG A 100 -7.39 -6.89 11.74
CA ARG A 100 -6.69 -5.62 11.51
C ARG A 100 -5.29 -5.84 10.94
N VAL A 101 -4.56 -6.85 11.43
CA VAL A 101 -3.26 -7.24 10.84
C VAL A 101 -3.43 -7.62 9.37
N SER A 102 -4.42 -8.45 9.02
CA SER A 102 -4.70 -8.82 7.62
C SER A 102 -4.95 -7.59 6.73
N ILE A 103 -5.69 -6.60 7.24
CA ILE A 103 -5.90 -5.33 6.55
C ILE A 103 -4.57 -4.58 6.36
N MET A 104 -3.73 -4.49 7.40
CA MET A 104 -2.42 -3.83 7.33
C MET A 104 -1.45 -4.51 6.35
N LEU A 105 -1.49 -5.85 6.22
CA LEU A 105 -0.74 -6.56 5.17
C LEU A 105 -1.22 -6.11 3.79
N LYS A 106 -2.54 -6.07 3.57
CA LYS A 106 -3.14 -5.61 2.31
C LYS A 106 -2.83 -4.15 2.01
N GLU A 107 -2.79 -3.29 3.02
CA GLU A 107 -2.46 -1.86 2.88
C GLU A 107 -0.96 -1.62 2.70
N GLY A 108 -0.13 -2.67 2.80
CA GLY A 108 1.33 -2.57 2.68
C GLY A 108 2.02 -1.90 3.87
N LEU A 109 1.33 -1.83 5.02
CA LEU A 109 1.86 -1.26 6.26
C LEU A 109 2.77 -2.25 7.00
N ILE A 110 2.56 -3.55 6.79
CA ILE A 110 3.40 -4.63 7.30
C ILE A 110 3.90 -5.42 6.10
N LYS A 111 5.22 -5.65 6.03
CA LYS A 111 5.80 -6.52 5.00
C LYS A 111 5.44 -7.97 5.29
N TYR A 112 5.11 -8.69 4.23
CA TYR A 112 4.69 -10.08 4.30
C TYR A 112 5.24 -10.86 3.11
N ALA A 113 5.25 -12.18 3.24
CA ALA A 113 5.38 -13.10 2.12
C ALA A 113 4.19 -14.07 2.14
N MET A 114 4.06 -14.83 1.06
CA MET A 114 3.11 -15.93 0.94
C MET A 114 3.86 -17.25 1.11
N ASN A 115 3.31 -18.17 1.90
CA ASN A 115 3.78 -19.55 1.94
C ASN A 115 3.33 -20.33 0.70
N ASP A 116 3.70 -21.61 0.62
CA ASP A 116 3.37 -22.49 -0.52
C ASP A 116 1.86 -22.68 -0.72
N TYR A 117 1.05 -22.43 0.31
CA TYR A 117 -0.42 -22.47 0.26
C TYR A 117 -1.05 -21.12 -0.09
N GLY A 118 -0.26 -20.08 -0.40
CA GLY A 118 -0.73 -18.74 -0.73
C GLY A 118 -1.19 -17.92 0.48
N VAL A 119 -0.96 -18.40 1.71
CA VAL A 119 -1.32 -17.69 2.95
C VAL A 119 -0.35 -16.55 3.19
N LYS A 120 -0.90 -15.34 3.37
CA LYS A 120 -0.12 -14.12 3.65
C LYS A 120 0.31 -14.11 5.11
N LEU A 121 1.62 -14.19 5.35
CA LEU A 121 2.21 -14.18 6.68
C LEU A 121 3.21 -13.03 6.83
N PRO A 122 3.13 -12.26 7.92
CA PRO A 122 4.13 -11.25 8.23
C PRO A 122 5.55 -11.81 8.29
N LEU A 123 6.53 -10.97 7.94
CA LEU A 123 7.93 -11.32 8.15
C LEU A 123 8.31 -11.22 9.63
N LYS A 124 9.14 -12.15 10.10
CA LYS A 124 9.75 -12.10 11.44
C LYS A 124 10.52 -10.80 11.68
N SER A 125 11.18 -10.26 10.66
CA SER A 125 11.86 -8.97 10.73
C SER A 125 10.93 -7.79 11.01
N GLU A 126 9.66 -7.86 10.59
CA GLU A 126 8.66 -6.84 10.92
C GLU A 126 8.21 -6.96 12.38
N LEU A 127 8.06 -8.18 12.92
CA LEU A 127 7.77 -8.39 14.33
C LEU A 127 8.86 -7.77 15.21
N GLU A 128 10.13 -8.04 14.89
CA GLU A 128 11.27 -7.51 15.64
C GLU A 128 11.40 -5.99 15.52
N ARG A 129 11.04 -5.41 14.36
CA ARG A 129 10.96 -3.96 14.19
C ARG A 129 9.88 -3.36 15.09
N LEU A 130 8.68 -3.92 15.09
CA LEU A 130 7.55 -3.41 15.87
C LEU A 130 7.77 -3.51 17.37
N LYS A 131 8.37 -4.61 17.86
CA LYS A 131 8.78 -4.72 19.27
C LYS A 131 9.70 -3.57 19.65
N LYS A 132 10.76 -3.31 18.87
CA LYS A 132 11.72 -2.22 19.15
C LYS A 132 11.08 -0.83 19.15
N GLU A 133 10.08 -0.60 18.32
CA GLU A 133 9.35 0.67 18.27
C GLU A 133 8.40 0.85 19.46
N ASN A 134 7.80 -0.23 19.97
CA ASN A 134 6.88 -0.18 21.12
C ASN A 134 7.57 -0.15 22.49
N PHE A 135 8.87 -0.47 22.57
CA PHE A 135 9.68 -0.34 23.78
C PHE A 135 10.39 1.02 23.92
N ARG A 136 10.07 2.00 23.06
CA ARG A 136 10.50 3.40 23.17
C ARG A 136 9.37 4.27 23.69
#